data_AF-A0A150Q6W6-F1
#
_entry.id   AF-A0A150Q6W6-F1
#
_cell.length_a   1.000
_cell.length_b   1.000
_cell.length_c   1.000
_cell.angle_alpha   90.00
_cell.angle_beta   90.00
_cell.angle_gamma   90.00
#
_symmetry.space_group_name_H-M   'P 1'
#
loop_
_entity.id
_entity.type
_entity.pdbx_description
1 polymer ?
#
loop_
_entity_poly.entity_id
_entity_poly.type
_entity_poly.pdbx_seq_one_letter_code
_entity_poly.pdbx_strand_id
1 'polypeptide(L)'
;MAIDEKEEALGTGDIEVREVDESVLKDLESRYADVACPMHGGPPSFELAPDGSVVERFCCPALLSIVRELQVAAGERPAPPAEDDGEEGER
;
A
#
# COMPACT_ATOMS: atom_id res chain seq x y z
N MET A 1 14.17 45.99 -18.56
CA MET A 1 13.53 45.73 -17.26
C MET A 1 12.77 44.42 -17.45
N ALA A 2 13.35 43.25 -17.13
CA ALA A 2 13.63 42.67 -15.81
C ALA A 2 12.48 41.72 -15.38
N ILE A 3 12.82 40.42 -15.27
CA ILE A 3 12.27 39.30 -14.45
C ILE A 3 10.74 39.07 -14.47
N ASP A 4 10.23 37.92 -14.93
CA ASP A 4 10.24 36.57 -14.31
C ASP A 4 9.90 36.59 -12.82
N GLU A 5 8.61 36.42 -12.50
CA GLU A 5 8.16 35.94 -11.20
C GLU A 5 7.15 34.82 -11.44
N LYS A 6 7.74 33.62 -11.40
CA LYS A 6 7.18 32.30 -11.09
C LYS A 6 6.43 32.32 -9.76
N GLU A 7 5.73 31.22 -9.48
CA GLU A 7 5.22 30.78 -8.15
C GLU A 7 3.79 31.29 -7.84
N GLU A 8 2.79 30.48 -7.49
CA GLU A 8 2.68 29.10 -7.03
C GLU A 8 1.21 28.69 -7.18
N ALA A 9 0.93 27.42 -7.45
CA ALA A 9 -0.03 26.64 -6.65
C ALA A 9 -0.19 25.25 -7.26
N LEU A 10 0.56 24.33 -6.65
CA LEU A 10 0.10 22.99 -6.30
C LEU A 10 -0.29 22.12 -7.50
N GLY A 11 0.71 21.39 -7.98
CA GLY A 11 0.47 20.07 -8.54
C GLY A 11 -0.38 19.29 -7.55
N THR A 12 -1.65 19.14 -7.89
CA THR A 12 -2.42 17.98 -7.47
C THR A 12 -1.60 16.82 -7.97
N GLY A 13 -0.86 16.19 -7.06
CA GLY A 13 -0.35 14.86 -7.29
C GLY A 13 -1.58 13.99 -7.43
N ASP A 14 -2.13 13.95 -8.64
CA ASP A 14 -2.78 12.78 -9.18
C ASP A 14 -1.73 11.69 -8.98
N ILE A 15 -1.83 11.02 -7.84
CA ILE A 15 -1.13 9.78 -7.55
C ILE A 15 -1.70 8.85 -8.60
N GLU A 16 -1.03 8.82 -9.75
CA GLU A 16 -1.31 7.91 -10.84
C GLU A 16 -1.32 6.53 -10.18
N VAL A 17 -2.52 5.99 -9.98
CA VAL A 17 -2.72 4.56 -9.73
C VAL A 17 -2.33 3.90 -11.05
N ARG A 18 -1.02 3.86 -11.28
CA ARG A 18 -0.39 3.17 -12.39
C ARG A 18 -0.80 1.73 -12.21
N GLU A 19 -1.49 1.23 -13.22
CA GLU A 19 -1.80 -0.17 -13.48
C GLU A 19 -0.81 -1.04 -12.71
N VAL A 20 -1.28 -1.74 -11.67
CA VAL A 20 -0.40 -2.56 -10.83
C VAL A 20 0.14 -3.66 -11.75
N ASP A 21 1.34 -3.46 -12.25
CA ASP A 21 2.05 -4.43 -13.08
C ASP A 21 2.52 -5.60 -12.22
N GLU A 22 2.71 -6.77 -12.83
CA GLU A 22 3.41 -7.93 -12.20
C GLU A 22 4.79 -7.56 -11.64
N SER A 23 5.38 -6.47 -12.14
CA SER A 23 6.61 -5.88 -11.61
C SER A 23 6.46 -5.36 -10.18
N VAL A 24 5.28 -4.81 -9.83
CA VAL A 24 4.96 -4.35 -8.46
C VAL A 24 4.88 -5.55 -7.51
N LEU A 25 4.25 -6.64 -7.93
CA LEU A 25 4.22 -7.87 -7.13
C LEU A 25 5.64 -8.38 -6.86
N LYS A 26 6.48 -8.48 -7.90
CA LYS A 26 7.87 -8.90 -7.73
C LYS A 26 8.66 -7.97 -6.81
N ASP A 27 8.43 -6.67 -6.90
CA ASP A 27 9.09 -5.70 -6.03
C ASP A 27 8.66 -5.87 -4.57
N LEU A 28 7.36 -6.03 -4.32
CA LEU A 28 6.82 -6.34 -2.99
C LEU A 28 7.35 -7.67 -2.45
N GLU A 29 7.28 -8.75 -3.24
CA GLU A 29 7.85 -10.05 -2.87
C GLU A 29 9.34 -9.93 -2.55
N SER A 30 10.10 -9.14 -3.30
CA SER A 30 11.52 -8.90 -3.04
C SER A 30 11.76 -8.06 -1.79
N ARG A 31 10.94 -7.03 -1.53
CA ARG A 31 11.06 -6.17 -0.33
C ARG A 31 10.74 -6.92 0.95
N TYR A 32 9.79 -7.84 0.89
CA TYR A 32 9.35 -8.64 2.04
C TYR A 32 9.94 -10.06 2.06
N ALA A 33 10.89 -10.39 1.17
CA ALA A 33 11.53 -11.70 1.11
C ALA A 33 12.26 -12.07 2.42
N ASP A 34 12.82 -11.07 3.10
CA ASP A 34 13.52 -11.23 4.38
C ASP A 34 12.57 -11.22 5.59
N VAL A 35 11.27 -10.97 5.38
CA VAL A 35 10.26 -10.99 6.44
C VAL A 35 9.70 -12.40 6.55
N ALA A 36 9.76 -13.00 7.74
CA ALA A 36 9.19 -14.32 8.00
C ALA A 36 8.16 -14.27 9.14
N CYS A 37 7.00 -14.92 8.97
CA CYS A 37 6.07 -15.09 10.10
C CYS A 37 6.79 -15.91 11.18
N PRO A 38 6.88 -15.42 12.44
CA PRO A 38 7.58 -16.13 13.52
C PRO A 38 6.94 -17.49 13.87
N MET A 39 5.69 -17.71 13.44
CA MET A 39 4.95 -18.96 13.68
C MET A 39 5.12 -19.98 12.56
N HIS A 40 5.23 -19.54 11.30
CA HIS A 40 5.17 -20.42 10.12
C HIS A 40 6.44 -20.38 9.26
N GLY A 41 7.35 -19.43 9.52
CA GLY A 41 8.64 -19.28 8.85
C GLY A 41 8.58 -18.80 7.39
N GLY A 42 7.39 -18.54 6.85
CA GLY A 42 7.21 -18.08 5.48
C GLY A 42 6.99 -16.57 5.36
N PRO A 43 7.35 -15.98 4.20
CA PRO A 43 7.09 -14.57 3.89
C PRO A 43 5.61 -14.30 3.60
N PRO A 44 5.19 -13.01 3.61
CA PRO A 44 3.87 -12.64 3.10
C PRO A 44 3.77 -12.96 1.60
N SER A 45 2.55 -13.20 1.13
CA SER A 45 2.27 -13.43 -0.29
C SER A 45 1.45 -12.28 -0.85
N PHE A 46 1.67 -11.93 -2.12
CA PHE A 46 0.98 -10.84 -2.79
C PHE A 46 0.31 -11.36 -4.05
N GLU A 47 -0.93 -10.96 -4.29
CA GLU A 47 -1.70 -11.37 -5.47
C GLU A 47 -2.32 -10.13 -6.14
N LEU A 48 -2.49 -10.19 -7.46
CA LEU A 48 -3.22 -9.15 -8.19
C LEU A 48 -4.70 -9.51 -8.24
N ALA A 49 -5.54 -8.60 -7.79
CA ALA A 49 -6.99 -8.71 -7.91
C ALA A 49 -7.44 -8.42 -9.36
N PRO A 50 -8.61 -8.91 -9.78
CA PRO A 50 -9.15 -8.66 -11.11
C PRO A 50 -9.48 -7.17 -11.38
N ASP A 51 -9.63 -6.36 -10.34
CA ASP A 51 -9.77 -4.90 -10.41
C ASP A 51 -8.43 -4.15 -10.51
N GLY A 52 -7.30 -4.87 -10.53
CA GLY A 52 -5.96 -4.28 -10.63
C GLY A 52 -5.37 -3.84 -9.29
N SER A 53 -6.02 -4.11 -8.15
CA SER A 53 -5.45 -3.88 -6.82
C SER A 53 -4.50 -5.00 -6.38
N VAL A 54 -3.60 -4.70 -5.44
CA VAL A 54 -2.75 -5.72 -4.78
C VAL A 54 -3.47 -6.24 -3.53
N VAL A 55 -3.61 -7.55 -3.46
CA VAL A 55 -4.09 -8.28 -2.28
C VAL A 55 -2.90 -8.82 -1.52
N GLU A 56 -2.72 -8.38 -0.29
CA GLU A 56 -1.70 -8.88 0.62
C GLU A 56 -2.26 -10.05 1.45
N ARG A 57 -1.61 -11.21 1.40
CA ARG A 57 -2.00 -12.42 2.12
C ARG A 57 -1.00 -12.74 3.23
N PHE A 58 -1.52 -12.78 4.45
CA PHE A 58 -0.75 -13.10 5.65
C PHE A 58 -1.24 -14.42 6.24
N CYS A 59 -0.33 -15.32 6.57
CA CYS A 59 -0.67 -16.61 7.19
C CYS A 59 -1.14 -16.49 8.65
N CYS A 60 -0.86 -15.36 9.30
CA CYS A 60 -1.03 -15.15 10.73
C CYS A 60 -1.18 -13.63 11.03
N PRO A 61 -1.98 -13.20 12.02
CA PRO A 61 -2.11 -11.78 12.39
C PRO A 61 -0.78 -11.19 12.92
N ALA A 62 0.12 -12.04 13.42
CA ALA A 62 1.47 -11.63 13.81
C ALA A 62 2.28 -11.13 12.61
N LEU A 63 2.19 -11.79 11.44
CA LEU A 63 2.87 -11.36 10.22
C LEU A 63 2.29 -10.06 9.68
N LEU A 64 0.96 -9.93 9.70
CA LEU A 64 0.29 -8.67 9.35
C LEU A 64 0.81 -7.50 10.22
N SER A 65 0.98 -7.73 11.52
CA SER A 65 1.46 -6.68 12.44
C SER A 65 2.88 -6.24 12.09
N ILE A 66 3.78 -7.19 11.82
CA ILE A 66 5.17 -6.92 11.40
C ILE A 66 5.18 -6.11 10.10
N VAL A 67 4.42 -6.55 9.09
CA VAL A 67 4.36 -5.87 7.79
C VAL A 67 3.81 -4.44 7.93
N ARG A 68 2.78 -4.24 8.76
CA ARG A 68 2.27 -2.90 9.07
C ARG A 68 3.31 -2.02 9.75
N GLU A 69 4.06 -2.54 10.72
CA GLU A 69 5.14 -1.80 11.37
C GLU A 69 6.22 -1.38 10.36
N LEU A 70 6.56 -2.26 9.42
CA LEU A 70 7.52 -1.98 8.35
C LEU A 70 7.01 -0.91 7.37
N GLN A 71 5.74 -0.97 6.97
CA GLN A 71 5.11 0.05 6.11
C GLN A 71 5.16 1.43 6.80
N VAL A 72 4.79 1.49 8.09
CA VAL A 72 4.88 2.73 8.88
C VAL A 72 6.31 3.25 8.97
N ALA A 73 7.29 2.36 9.21
CA ALA A 73 8.70 2.73 9.24
C ALA A 73 9.23 3.22 7.88
N ALA A 74 8.69 2.69 6.77
CA ALA A 74 8.97 3.12 5.42
C ALA A 74 8.26 4.44 5.02
N GLY A 75 7.37 4.96 5.87
CA GLY A 75 6.55 6.13 5.58
C GLY A 75 5.37 5.85 4.65
N GLU A 76 5.11 4.58 4.34
CA GLU A 76 3.91 4.12 3.65
C GLU A 76 2.76 4.16 4.67
N ARG A 77 1.88 5.15 4.54
CA ARG A 77 0.75 5.31 5.45
C ARG A 77 -0.16 4.09 5.26
N PRO A 78 -0.41 3.26 6.30
CA PRO A 78 -1.23 2.08 6.15
C PRO A 78 -2.60 2.51 5.63
N ALA A 79 -3.14 1.74 4.67
CA ALA A 79 -4.50 1.97 4.20
C ALA A 79 -5.43 2.00 5.43
N PRO A 80 -6.39 2.95 5.49
CA PRO A 80 -7.37 2.93 6.55
C PRO A 80 -7.98 1.52 6.61
N PRO A 81 -8.27 0.99 7.81
CA PRO A 81 -9.08 -0.23 7.88
C PRO A 81 -10.30 0.02 7.00
N ALA A 82 -10.65 -0.95 6.14
CA ALA A 82 -11.84 -0.83 5.31
C ALA A 82 -13.00 -0.48 6.25
N GLU A 83 -13.37 0.79 6.27
CA GLU A 83 -14.61 1.24 6.88
C GLU A 83 -15.64 0.63 5.96
N ASP A 84 -16.28 -0.44 6.44
CA ASP A 84 -17.56 -0.87 5.93
C ASP A 84 -18.40 0.41 5.85
N ASP A 85 -18.62 0.87 4.63
CA ASP A 85 -19.48 2.00 4.30
C ASP A 85 -20.92 1.55 4.62
N GLY A 86 -21.17 1.43 5.93
CA GLY A 86 -22.49 1.28 6.51
C GLY A 86 -23.17 2.62 6.42
N GLU A 87 -23.50 3.04 5.19
CA GLU A 87 -24.46 4.10 4.94
C GLU A 87 -25.87 3.54 5.24
N GLU A 88 -26.14 3.19 6.51
CA GLU A 88 -27.51 3.15 7.04
C GLU A 88 -27.89 4.57 7.47
N GLY A 89 -28.07 5.43 6.46
CA GLY A 89 -28.71 6.72 6.61
C GLY A 89 -30.20 6.54 6.89
N GLU A 90 -30.54 6.47 8.18
CA GLU A 90 -31.88 6.66 8.71
C GLU A 90 -32.53 7.93 8.15
N ARG A 91 -33.57 7.79 7.31
CA ARG A 91 -34.68 8.76 7.18
C ARG A 91 -35.98 8.10 6.75
#